data_AF-A0A8J2XGC1-F1
#
_entry.id   AF-A0A8J2XGC1-F1
#
_cell.length_a   1.000
_cell.length_b   1.000
_cell.length_c   1.000
_cell.angle_alpha   90.00
_cell.angle_beta   90.00
_cell.angle_gamma   90.00
#
_symmetry.space_group_name_H-M   'P 1'
#
loop_
_entity.id
_entity.type
_entity.pdbx_description
1 polymer ?
#
loop_
_entity_poly.entity_id
_entity_poly.type
_entity_poly.pdbx_seq_one_letter_code
_entity_poly.pdbx_strand_id
1 'polypeptide(L)'
;MPKDYNKKYSDFSAVDKSRNEIIPEEFPEGPVGSPINAENPVTGKSTPWKDGQKRMSAFVYPDEAQHEDLPRQIDGAHPTHDEKE
;
A
#
# COMPACT_ATOMS: atom_id res chain seq x y z
N MET A 1 7.52 -5.00 6.97
CA MET A 1 6.47 -5.11 8.02
C MET A 1 7.16 -4.72 9.31
N PRO A 2 6.63 -3.80 10.13
CA PRO A 2 7.29 -3.42 11.36
C PRO A 2 7.49 -4.67 12.21
N LYS A 3 8.75 -4.98 12.51
CA LYS A 3 9.15 -6.06 13.42
C LYS A 3 8.87 -5.61 14.85
N ASP A 4 7.60 -5.37 15.17
CA ASP A 4 7.14 -5.17 16.54
C ASP A 4 7.08 -6.53 17.24
N TYR A 5 8.17 -6.88 17.92
CA TYR A 5 8.37 -8.11 18.70
C TYR A 5 7.39 -8.29 19.89
N ASN A 6 6.37 -7.44 20.03
CA ASN A 6 5.39 -7.43 21.12
C ASN A 6 4.01 -8.06 20.78
N LYS A 7 3.83 -8.64 19.59
CA LYS A 7 2.63 -9.44 19.30
C LYS A 7 2.84 -10.89 19.75
N LYS A 8 2.29 -11.26 20.92
CA LYS A 8 2.26 -12.67 21.40
C LYS A 8 1.65 -13.66 20.38
N TYR A 9 0.87 -13.16 19.43
CA TYR A 9 0.34 -13.89 18.28
C TYR A 9 0.29 -12.96 17.06
N SER A 10 0.85 -13.40 15.93
CA SER A 10 0.66 -12.78 14.62
C SER A 10 -0.15 -13.72 13.74
N ASP A 11 -1.14 -13.18 13.03
CA ASP A 11 -1.86 -13.94 12.01
C ASP A 11 -0.91 -14.36 10.86
N PHE A 12 -1.38 -15.27 10.01
CA PHE A 12 -0.64 -15.65 8.81
C PHE A 12 -0.42 -14.43 7.90
N SER A 13 0.73 -14.40 7.22
CA SER A 13 1.11 -13.29 6.34
C SER A 13 0.05 -12.97 5.28
N ALA A 14 -0.65 -13.97 4.75
CA ALA A 14 -1.74 -13.79 3.79
C ALA A 14 -2.93 -13.02 4.38
N VAL A 15 -3.28 -13.29 5.64
CA VAL A 15 -4.39 -12.61 6.34
C VAL A 15 -4.03 -11.16 6.60
N ASP A 16 -2.80 -10.92 7.07
CA ASP A 16 -2.32 -9.56 7.32
C ASP A 16 -2.28 -8.72 6.03
N LYS A 17 -1.74 -9.28 4.94
CA LYS A 17 -1.75 -8.64 3.62
C LYS A 17 -3.16 -8.32 3.14
N SER A 18 -4.08 -9.29 3.19
CA SER A 18 -5.47 -9.05 2.79
C SER A 18 -6.16 -7.95 3.60
N ARG A 19 -5.73 -7.69 4.83
CA ARG A 19 -6.30 -6.67 5.71
C ARG A 19 -5.65 -5.29 5.51
N ASN A 20 -4.35 -5.27 5.22
CA ASN A 20 -3.53 -4.06 5.23
C ASN A 20 -3.21 -3.53 3.83
N GLU A 21 -3.13 -4.39 2.82
CA GLU A 21 -2.85 -4.00 1.44
C GLU A 21 -4.16 -3.68 0.71
N ILE A 22 -4.36 -2.41 0.40
CA ILE A 22 -5.56 -1.92 -0.27
C ILE A 22 -5.28 -1.85 -1.77
N ILE A 23 -6.08 -2.60 -2.53
CA ILE A 23 -6.08 -2.53 -3.99
C ILE A 23 -6.74 -1.22 -4.42
N PRO A 24 -6.03 -0.33 -5.13
CA PRO A 24 -6.67 0.86 -5.64
C PRO A 24 -7.62 0.53 -6.80
N GLU A 25 -8.77 1.18 -6.81
CA GLU A 25 -9.66 1.17 -7.96
C GLU A 25 -9.04 1.95 -9.14
N GLU A 26 -9.31 1.47 -10.35
CA GLU A 26 -8.83 2.08 -11.59
C GLU A 26 -9.63 3.33 -11.96
N PHE A 27 -10.95 3.29 -11.75
CA PHE A 27 -11.89 4.38 -12.05
C PHE A 27 -12.76 4.71 -10.83
N PRO A 28 -12.19 5.36 -9.80
CA PRO A 28 -12.94 5.71 -8.57
C PRO A 28 -14.05 6.75 -8.80
N GLU A 29 -13.99 7.51 -9.88
CA GLU A 29 -15.06 8.38 -10.38
C GLU A 29 -16.17 7.63 -11.12
N GLY A 30 -15.97 6.35 -11.42
CA GLY A 30 -16.89 5.51 -12.18
C GLY A 30 -16.51 5.36 -13.65
N PRO A 31 -17.27 4.55 -14.42
CA PRO A 31 -16.95 4.28 -15.82
C PRO A 31 -17.03 5.56 -16.67
N VAL A 32 -16.34 5.55 -17.82
CA VAL A 32 -16.37 6.67 -18.78
C VAL A 32 -17.81 7.04 -19.13
N GLY A 33 -18.18 8.30 -18.93
CA GLY A 33 -19.54 8.81 -19.17
C GLY A 33 -20.53 8.61 -18.01
N SER A 34 -20.07 8.10 -16.86
CA SER A 34 -20.89 8.00 -15.65
C SER A 34 -21.27 9.38 -15.10
N PRO A 35 -22.54 9.62 -14.75
CA PRO A 35 -22.94 10.84 -14.04
C PRO A 35 -22.61 10.78 -12.54
N ILE A 36 -22.24 9.61 -12.01
CA ILE A 36 -21.90 9.41 -10.60
C ILE A 36 -20.57 10.12 -10.31
N ASN A 37 -20.50 10.89 -9.22
CA ASN A 37 -19.29 11.59 -8.76
C ASN A 37 -18.64 12.55 -9.78
N ALA A 38 -19.35 12.97 -10.83
CA ALA A 38 -18.81 13.82 -11.88
C ALA A 38 -18.24 15.16 -11.38
N GLU A 39 -18.81 15.72 -10.31
CA GLU A 39 -18.35 16.98 -9.70
C GLU A 39 -17.67 16.77 -8.34
N ASN A 40 -17.57 15.53 -7.86
CA ASN A 40 -16.98 15.23 -6.56
C ASN A 40 -15.50 14.88 -6.72
N PRO A 41 -14.61 15.45 -5.89
CA PRO A 41 -13.21 15.04 -5.91
C PRO A 41 -13.09 13.58 -5.48
N VAL A 42 -12.30 12.82 -6.22
CA VAL A 42 -11.97 11.44 -5.89
C VAL A 42 -11.25 11.40 -4.55
N THR A 43 -11.77 10.58 -3.63
CA THR A 43 -11.10 10.30 -2.35
C THR A 43 -10.50 8.90 -2.39
N GLY A 44 -9.26 8.77 -1.94
CA GLY A 44 -8.53 7.50 -2.08
C GLY A 44 -9.05 6.36 -1.18
N LYS A 45 -9.83 6.66 -0.14
CA LYS A 45 -10.38 5.65 0.79
C LYS A 45 -11.64 6.18 1.47
N SER A 46 -12.69 5.37 1.51
CA SER A 46 -13.98 5.71 2.16
C SER A 46 -13.95 5.58 3.69
N THR A 47 -12.99 4.85 4.24
CA THR A 47 -12.81 4.66 5.69
C THR A 47 -11.49 5.26 6.16
N PRO A 48 -11.38 5.71 7.43
CA PRO A 48 -10.11 6.17 7.99
C PRO A 48 -9.00 5.14 7.84
N TRP A 49 -7.78 5.59 7.63
CA TRP A 49 -6.60 4.73 7.61
C TRP A 49 -6.42 4.07 8.98
N LYS A 50 -6.20 2.74 8.97
CA LYS A 50 -5.79 2.01 10.16
C LYS A 50 -4.27 1.86 10.13
N ASP A 51 -3.70 1.69 11.31
CA ASP A 51 -2.27 1.46 11.44
C ASP A 51 -1.82 0.23 10.61
N GLY A 52 -0.67 0.36 9.96
CA GLY A 52 -0.11 -0.63 9.04
C GLY A 52 -0.79 -0.75 7.66
N GLN A 53 -1.91 -0.07 7.41
CA GLN A 53 -2.54 -0.11 6.08
C GLN A 53 -1.77 0.72 5.05
N LYS A 54 -1.66 0.20 3.83
CA LYS A 54 -1.04 0.88 2.69
C LYS A 54 -1.79 0.63 1.40
N ARG A 55 -1.70 1.58 0.48
CA ARG A 55 -2.14 1.40 -0.92
C ARG A 55 -1.09 0.56 -1.65
N MET A 56 -1.52 -0.46 -2.38
CA MET A 56 -0.62 -1.16 -3.29
C MET A 56 -0.20 -0.25 -4.45
N SER A 57 1.08 -0.31 -4.81
CA SER A 57 1.66 0.46 -5.92
C SER A 57 2.22 -0.52 -6.94
N ALA A 58 2.03 -0.24 -8.23
CA ALA A 58 2.64 -1.03 -9.30
C ALA A 58 4.15 -0.79 -9.44
N PHE A 59 4.70 0.22 -8.75
CA PHE A 59 6.08 0.66 -8.91
C PHE A 59 7.02 0.20 -7.79
N VAL A 60 6.52 -0.52 -6.78
CA VAL A 60 7.32 -1.08 -5.69
C VAL A 60 7.87 -2.47 -6.05
N TYR A 61 8.74 -3.01 -5.20
CA TYR A 61 9.26 -4.36 -5.38
C TYR A 61 8.15 -5.41 -5.18
N PRO A 62 8.10 -6.46 -6.03
CA PRO A 62 7.16 -7.58 -5.84
C PRO A 62 7.39 -8.35 -4.53
N ASP A 63 8.65 -8.49 -4.12
CA ASP A 63 9.05 -9.07 -2.84
C ASP A 63 9.77 -8.00 -2.01
N GLU A 64 8.99 -7.18 -1.32
CA GLU A 64 9.52 -6.13 -0.45
C GLU A 64 10.39 -6.68 0.67
N ALA A 65 10.10 -7.88 1.20
CA ALA A 65 10.85 -8.43 2.32
C ALA A 65 12.28 -8.81 1.94
N GLN A 66 12.48 -9.32 0.72
CA GLN A 66 13.82 -9.59 0.21
C GLN A 66 14.59 -8.33 -0.21
N HIS A 67 13.89 -7.21 -0.41
CA HIS A 67 14.48 -5.94 -0.85
C HIS A 67 14.53 -4.89 0.27
N GLU A 68 14.22 -5.28 1.50
CA GLU A 68 14.46 -4.48 2.71
C GLU A 68 15.97 -4.14 2.80
N ASP A 69 16.30 -2.87 3.02
CA ASP A 69 17.67 -2.34 3.09
C ASP A 69 18.50 -2.46 1.79
N LEU A 70 17.83 -2.77 0.66
CA LEU A 70 18.47 -2.94 -0.64
C LEU A 70 17.95 -1.91 -1.66
N PRO A 71 18.52 -0.68 -1.67
CA PRO A 71 18.08 0.34 -2.62
C PRO A 71 18.43 -0.03 -4.06
N ARG A 72 17.57 0.38 -5.00
CA ARG A 72 17.80 0.23 -6.44
C ARG A 72 19.09 0.92 -6.86
N GLN A 73 19.96 0.18 -7.55
CA GLN A 73 21.24 0.66 -8.07
C GLN A 73 21.06 1.34 -9.44
N ILE A 74 20.13 2.29 -9.56
CA ILE A 74 19.94 3.11 -10.75
C ILE A 74 19.77 4.57 -10.36
N ASP A 75 20.42 5.46 -11.12
CA ASP A 75 20.35 6.90 -10.87
C ASP A 75 18.91 7.40 -10.99
N GLY A 76 18.49 8.22 -10.02
CA GLY A 76 17.10 8.72 -9.94
C GLY A 76 16.10 7.69 -9.43
N ALA A 77 16.55 6.54 -8.89
CA ALA A 77 15.67 5.60 -8.24
C ALA A 77 14.89 6.24 -7.08
N HIS A 78 13.61 5.90 -7.01
CA HIS A 78 12.80 6.26 -5.85
C HIS A 78 13.28 5.48 -4.60
N PRO A 79 13.33 6.13 -3.42
CA PRO A 79 13.69 5.45 -2.17
C PRO A 79 12.70 4.32 -1.85
N THR A 80 13.19 3.27 -1.21
CA THR A 80 12.40 2.10 -0.81
C THR A 80 11.44 2.39 0.35
N HIS A 81 11.61 3.53 1.03
CA HIS A 81 10.87 3.91 2.24
C HIS A 81 10.96 2.85 3.35
N ASP A 82 12.15 2.26 3.48
CA ASP A 82 12.46 1.32 4.57
C ASP A 82 12.40 2.03 5.93
N GLU A 83 12.18 1.26 7.00
CA GLU A 83 12.19 1.81 8.35
C GLU A 83 13.56 2.40 8.66
N LYS A 84 13.59 3.58 9.29
CA LYS A 84 14.84 4.10 9.84
C LYS A 84 15.19 3.27 11.07
N GLU A 85 16.46 2.88 11.20
CA GLU A 85 17.01 2.34 12.46
C GLU A 85 16.64 3.20 13.68
#